data_AF-D5U0W0-F1
#
_entry.id   AF-D5U0W0-F1
#
_cell.length_a   1.000
_cell.length_b   1.000
_cell.length_c   1.000
_cell.angle_alpha   90.00
_cell.angle_beta   90.00
_cell.angle_gamma   90.00
#
_symmetry.space_group_name_H-M   'P 1'
#
loop_
_entity.id
_entity.type
_entity.pdbx_description
1 polymer ?
#
loop_
_entity_poly.entity_id
_entity_poly.type
_entity_poly.pdbx_seq_one_letter_code
_entity_poly.pdbx_strand_id
1 'polypeptide(L)'
;MSSEAQPQVTDDLESLVKSFKFDRVSPFIHVLPGLFFTGLVLSALPMMMEALSFNLSLFISSMVSSFLLATMLSSSVSTYILLDKVISHLYASGVTTYYFLKGGSFNASLHYLRNRLLKARIPSPATGLILSVVTAGLSYPIIISLVEKTVRDHMIEEEEVLLGKKITPYFYTERIIVEIALVFLTLGAYLIYQSFRVVKTYNTHIEKIHSTHPNPPPKIEYDVTVYEPARPLMFFIGILLISTSLHAVVGYLGLPSIFLMNFGVGLAWGFTNQRLREVGTSRMLLINAGLIYLMIMFSMIIGIAGYRTYSVIFERNLQEISTYRDLSIIHLAGLIFLNNMGIALASITPYMGTIPMSIGVNNAGLLIGALTPERLSMGDYTPLLIFIYPHAILELVSYSFFVTFAFTWRRAKSWILIVTGLLLLAIAALVEALTIKIV
;
A
#
# COMPACT_ATOMS: atom_id res chain seq x y z
N MET A 1 34.93 -57.54 -14.40
CA MET A 1 35.53 -56.49 -13.55
C MET A 1 35.57 -55.20 -14.35
N SER A 2 34.49 -54.42 -14.30
CA SER A 2 34.44 -53.06 -14.85
C SER A 2 34.53 -52.11 -13.66
N SER A 3 35.65 -51.39 -13.55
CA SER A 3 35.84 -50.36 -12.53
C SER A 3 34.87 -49.20 -12.79
N GLU A 4 34.03 -48.93 -11.80
CA GLU A 4 33.09 -47.82 -11.74
C GLU A 4 33.81 -46.48 -11.91
N ALA A 5 33.53 -45.80 -13.03
CA ALA A 5 33.84 -44.39 -13.20
C ALA A 5 32.69 -43.56 -12.59
N GLN A 6 32.70 -43.39 -11.27
CA GLN A 6 31.83 -42.44 -10.53
C GLN A 6 32.49 -41.51 -9.48
N PRO A 7 33.82 -41.38 -9.26
CA PRO A 7 34.33 -40.42 -8.26
C PRO A 7 34.34 -38.94 -8.71
N GLN A 8 34.41 -38.67 -10.02
CA GLN A 8 34.84 -37.35 -10.51
C GLN A 8 33.77 -36.25 -10.38
N VAL A 9 32.48 -36.61 -10.51
CA VAL A 9 31.36 -35.66 -10.45
C VAL A 9 31.06 -35.19 -9.02
N THR A 10 31.29 -36.04 -8.02
CA THR A 10 31.11 -35.71 -6.60
C THR A 10 32.18 -34.75 -6.09
N ASP A 11 33.42 -34.90 -6.55
CA ASP A 11 34.54 -34.03 -6.16
C ASP A 11 34.39 -32.60 -6.74
N ASP A 12 33.91 -32.48 -7.98
CA ASP A 12 33.68 -31.18 -8.63
C ASP A 12 32.53 -30.40 -7.97
N LEU A 13 31.43 -31.09 -7.62
CA LEU A 13 30.30 -30.46 -6.94
C LEU A 13 30.66 -30.03 -5.51
N GLU A 14 31.40 -30.85 -4.78
CA GLU A 14 31.89 -30.51 -3.44
C GLU A 14 32.85 -29.31 -3.47
N SER A 15 33.76 -29.27 -4.43
CA SER A 15 34.67 -28.14 -4.66
C SER A 15 33.88 -26.85 -4.94
N LEU A 16 32.86 -26.93 -5.82
CA LEU A 16 31.98 -25.81 -6.12
C LEU A 16 31.23 -25.33 -4.87
N VAL A 17 30.65 -26.23 -4.07
CA VAL A 17 29.91 -25.88 -2.85
C VAL A 17 30.82 -25.21 -1.82
N LYS A 18 32.05 -25.71 -1.62
CA LYS A 18 33.05 -25.10 -0.73
C LYS A 18 33.51 -23.73 -1.21
N SER A 19 33.40 -23.44 -2.51
CA SER A 19 33.77 -22.13 -3.07
C SER A 19 32.75 -21.02 -2.78
N PHE A 20 31.49 -21.37 -2.50
CA PHE A 20 30.44 -20.38 -2.23
C PHE A 20 30.65 -19.66 -0.90
N LYS A 21 30.39 -18.36 -0.91
CA LYS A 21 30.40 -17.50 0.28
C LYS A 21 29.00 -16.92 0.49
N PHE A 22 28.52 -17.05 1.72
CA PHE A 22 27.21 -16.56 2.14
C PHE A 22 27.39 -15.31 3.00
N ASP A 23 27.44 -14.15 2.33
CA ASP A 23 27.73 -12.88 2.97
C ASP A 23 26.44 -12.17 3.42
N ARG A 24 26.50 -11.58 4.62
CA ARG A 24 25.45 -10.66 5.10
C ARG A 24 25.54 -9.34 4.34
N VAL A 25 24.41 -8.63 4.28
CA VAL A 25 24.30 -7.31 3.65
C VAL A 25 24.09 -6.23 4.72
N SER A 26 24.81 -5.11 4.60
CA SER A 26 24.64 -3.98 5.52
C SER A 26 23.30 -3.26 5.25
N PRO A 27 22.47 -2.99 6.28
CA PRO A 27 21.19 -2.31 6.08
C PRO A 27 21.33 -0.84 5.68
N PHE A 28 22.48 -0.22 5.95
CA PHE A 28 22.67 1.22 5.83
C PHE A 28 22.30 1.77 4.45
N ILE A 29 22.88 1.19 3.38
CA ILE A 29 22.64 1.66 2.00
C ILE A 29 21.20 1.44 1.54
N HIS A 30 20.52 0.44 2.10
CA HIS A 30 19.16 0.10 1.72
C HIS A 30 18.10 0.97 2.41
N VAL A 31 18.46 1.62 3.52
CA VAL A 31 17.55 2.53 4.23
C VAL A 31 17.58 3.96 3.66
N LEU A 32 18.70 4.37 3.02
CA LEU A 32 18.84 5.70 2.41
C LEU A 32 17.70 6.09 1.45
N PRO A 33 17.20 5.21 0.56
CA PRO A 33 16.06 5.55 -0.30
C PRO A 33 14.82 5.96 0.48
N GLY A 34 14.54 5.30 1.61
CA GLY A 34 13.42 5.66 2.48
C GLY A 34 13.61 7.00 3.16
N LEU A 35 14.83 7.30 3.62
CA LEU A 35 15.18 8.59 4.22
C LEU A 35 15.02 9.74 3.21
N PHE A 36 15.59 9.60 2.01
CA PHE A 36 15.48 10.63 0.98
C PHE A 36 14.05 10.76 0.44
N PHE A 37 13.30 9.67 0.31
CA PHE A 37 11.89 9.72 -0.10
C PHE A 37 11.03 10.42 0.96
N THR A 38 11.30 10.21 2.24
CA THR A 38 10.63 10.96 3.32
C THR A 38 10.95 12.45 3.22
N GLY A 39 12.22 12.81 3.01
CA GLY A 39 12.62 14.20 2.78
C GLY A 39 11.97 14.82 1.53
N LEU A 40 11.86 14.06 0.44
CA LEU A 40 11.17 14.44 -0.78
C LEU A 40 9.69 14.75 -0.50
N VAL A 41 8.98 13.85 0.18
CA VAL A 41 7.57 14.05 0.52
C VAL A 41 7.40 15.30 1.38
N LEU A 42 8.19 15.44 2.45
CA LEU A 42 8.09 16.58 3.37
C LEU A 42 8.43 17.92 2.70
N SER A 43 9.33 17.95 1.72
CA SER A 43 9.64 19.16 0.94
C SER A 43 8.65 19.44 -0.19
N ALA A 44 7.99 18.41 -0.74
CA ALA A 44 6.97 18.57 -1.77
C ALA A 44 5.64 19.11 -1.22
N LEU A 45 5.29 18.81 0.04
CA LEU A 45 4.07 19.33 0.68
C LEU A 45 4.00 20.86 0.70
N PRO A 46 5.01 21.63 1.17
CA PRO A 46 4.96 23.09 1.11
C PRO A 46 5.04 23.62 -0.33
N MET A 47 5.73 22.92 -1.25
CA MET A 47 5.74 23.27 -2.67
C MET A 47 4.33 23.28 -3.27
N MET A 48 3.43 22.39 -2.83
CA MET A 48 2.03 22.43 -3.26
C MET A 48 1.33 23.73 -2.85
N MET A 49 1.60 24.27 -1.66
CA MET A 49 1.01 25.54 -1.21
C MET A 49 1.57 26.74 -1.97
N GLU A 50 2.88 26.74 -2.25
CA GLU A 50 3.51 27.76 -3.09
C GLU A 50 2.99 27.74 -4.53
N ALA A 51 2.78 26.54 -5.09
CA ALA A 51 2.21 26.39 -6.42
C ALA A 51 0.78 26.93 -6.50
N LEU A 52 -0.05 26.69 -5.48
CA LEU A 52 -1.42 27.24 -5.40
C LEU A 52 -1.44 28.77 -5.29
N SER A 53 -0.42 29.36 -4.69
CA SER A 53 -0.28 30.83 -4.58
C SER A 53 0.51 31.46 -5.73
N PHE A 54 0.88 30.68 -6.76
CA PHE A 54 1.72 31.10 -7.89
C PHE A 54 3.04 31.77 -7.47
N ASN A 55 3.58 31.42 -6.30
CA ASN A 55 4.78 32.01 -5.72
C ASN A 55 5.79 30.91 -5.37
N LEU A 56 6.33 30.26 -6.39
CA LEU A 56 7.24 29.13 -6.24
C LEU A 56 8.64 29.61 -5.81
N SER A 57 9.09 29.20 -4.64
CA SER A 57 10.42 29.56 -4.16
C SER A 57 11.51 28.69 -4.80
N LEU A 58 12.59 29.34 -5.23
CA LEU A 58 13.77 28.64 -5.75
C LEU A 58 14.35 27.68 -4.70
N PHE A 59 14.27 28.06 -3.42
CA PHE A 59 14.76 27.26 -2.31
C PHE A 59 13.99 25.93 -2.18
N ILE A 60 12.65 25.96 -2.08
CA ILE A 60 11.86 24.72 -1.95
C ILE A 60 11.98 23.87 -3.22
N SER A 61 11.94 24.50 -4.41
CA SER A 61 12.16 23.79 -5.67
C SER A 61 13.52 23.05 -5.69
N SER A 62 14.60 23.72 -5.26
CA SER A 62 15.93 23.11 -5.19
C SER A 62 16.00 21.95 -4.18
N MET A 63 15.31 22.05 -3.04
CA MET A 63 15.21 20.98 -2.06
C MET A 63 14.48 19.77 -2.63
N VAL A 64 13.32 19.98 -3.26
CA VAL A 64 12.53 18.91 -3.90
C VAL A 64 13.35 18.21 -4.99
N SER A 65 14.01 18.96 -5.87
CA SER A 65 14.88 18.37 -6.90
C SER A 65 16.07 17.60 -6.31
N SER A 66 16.69 18.11 -5.23
CA SER A 66 17.80 17.44 -4.56
C SER A 66 17.38 16.13 -3.91
N PHE A 67 16.26 16.13 -3.18
CA PHE A 67 15.72 14.90 -2.59
C PHE A 67 15.22 13.92 -3.65
N LEU A 68 14.61 14.39 -4.74
CA LEU A 68 14.21 13.55 -5.85
C LEU A 68 15.41 12.84 -6.48
N LEU A 69 16.48 13.57 -6.76
CA LEU A 69 17.73 13.02 -7.28
C LEU A 69 18.36 12.04 -6.29
N ALA A 70 18.41 12.38 -5.00
CA ALA A 70 18.94 11.52 -3.96
C ALA A 70 18.13 10.21 -3.82
N THR A 71 16.80 10.30 -3.86
CA THR A 71 15.90 9.13 -3.87
C THR A 71 16.13 8.27 -5.11
N MET A 72 16.21 8.87 -6.29
CA MET A 72 16.44 8.15 -7.55
C MET A 72 17.79 7.43 -7.53
N LEU A 73 18.88 8.10 -7.15
CA LEU A 73 20.22 7.51 -7.11
C LEU A 73 20.34 6.42 -6.03
N SER A 74 19.91 6.72 -4.81
CA SER A 74 19.98 5.76 -3.70
C SER A 74 19.13 4.53 -3.95
N SER A 75 17.90 4.68 -4.46
CA SER A 75 17.03 3.54 -4.79
C SER A 75 17.63 2.69 -5.90
N SER A 76 18.23 3.30 -6.92
CA SER A 76 18.88 2.60 -8.02
C SER A 76 20.07 1.77 -7.56
N VAL A 77 20.97 2.35 -6.77
CA VAL A 77 22.14 1.67 -6.20
C VAL A 77 21.71 0.56 -5.24
N SER A 78 20.79 0.87 -4.33
CA SER A 78 20.26 -0.09 -3.36
C SER A 78 19.61 -1.30 -4.05
N THR A 79 18.76 -1.05 -5.04
CA THR A 79 18.08 -2.09 -5.82
C THR A 79 19.08 -3.00 -6.53
N TYR A 80 20.08 -2.42 -7.20
CA TYR A 80 21.09 -3.18 -7.91
C TYR A 80 21.85 -4.11 -6.96
N ILE A 81 22.38 -3.57 -5.86
CA ILE A 81 23.16 -4.34 -4.88
C ILE A 81 22.30 -5.45 -4.25
N LEU A 82 21.07 -5.13 -3.85
CA LEU A 82 20.20 -6.09 -3.18
C LEU A 82 19.81 -7.23 -4.13
N LEU A 83 19.40 -6.92 -5.36
CA LEU A 83 19.04 -7.93 -6.35
C LEU A 83 20.24 -8.79 -6.74
N ASP A 84 21.41 -8.20 -6.93
CA ASP A 84 22.63 -8.94 -7.25
C ASP A 84 22.98 -9.94 -6.15
N LYS A 85 22.95 -9.51 -4.88
CA LYS A 85 23.19 -10.37 -3.73
C LYS A 85 22.15 -11.47 -3.59
N VAL A 86 20.87 -11.15 -3.69
CA VAL A 86 19.78 -12.14 -3.56
C VAL A 86 19.81 -13.15 -4.71
N ILE A 87 20.05 -12.71 -5.95
CA ILE A 87 20.11 -13.61 -7.11
C ILE A 87 21.30 -14.55 -7.02
N SER A 88 22.46 -14.03 -6.63
CA SER A 88 23.67 -14.84 -6.41
C SER A 88 23.46 -15.84 -5.27
N HIS A 89 22.82 -15.40 -4.19
CA HIS A 89 22.44 -16.23 -3.05
C HIS A 89 21.51 -17.38 -3.46
N LEU A 90 20.39 -17.09 -4.13
CA LEU A 90 19.42 -18.11 -4.56
C LEU A 90 20.06 -19.21 -5.41
N TYR A 91 21.05 -18.85 -6.23
CA TYR A 91 21.83 -19.81 -7.01
C TYR A 91 22.75 -20.65 -6.12
N ALA A 92 23.62 -20.00 -5.33
CA ALA A 92 24.58 -20.69 -4.46
C ALA A 92 23.87 -21.59 -3.44
N SER A 93 22.79 -21.09 -2.84
CA SER A 93 21.95 -21.81 -1.88
C SER A 93 21.26 -23.00 -2.54
N GLY A 94 20.68 -22.80 -3.73
CA GLY A 94 20.05 -23.90 -4.48
C GLY A 94 21.01 -25.05 -4.80
N VAL A 95 22.24 -24.74 -5.20
CA VAL A 95 23.29 -25.76 -5.45
C VAL A 95 23.72 -26.43 -4.14
N THR A 96 23.89 -25.65 -3.07
CA THR A 96 24.30 -26.14 -1.75
C THR A 96 23.24 -27.08 -1.16
N THR A 97 21.96 -26.71 -1.21
CA THR A 97 20.83 -27.53 -0.76
C THR A 97 20.70 -28.81 -1.60
N TYR A 98 20.92 -28.73 -2.92
CA TYR A 98 20.98 -29.93 -3.78
C TYR A 98 22.09 -30.90 -3.36
N TYR A 99 23.27 -30.37 -3.04
CA TYR A 99 24.40 -31.17 -2.53
C TYR A 99 24.10 -31.81 -1.17
N PHE A 100 23.54 -31.05 -0.21
CA PHE A 100 23.16 -31.58 1.10
C PHE A 100 22.10 -32.68 1.05
N LEU A 101 21.24 -32.67 0.04
CA LEU A 101 20.28 -33.74 -0.24
C LEU A 101 20.87 -34.94 -1.00
N LYS A 102 22.21 -35.07 -0.98
CA LYS A 102 22.99 -36.15 -1.60
C LYS A 102 22.76 -36.27 -3.11
N GLY A 103 22.68 -35.12 -3.81
CA GLY A 103 22.67 -34.97 -5.27
C GLY A 103 22.31 -36.20 -6.11
N GLY A 104 21.12 -36.22 -6.71
CA GLY A 104 20.67 -37.33 -7.58
C GLY A 104 19.29 -37.89 -7.24
N SER A 105 18.71 -37.51 -6.10
CA SER A 105 17.30 -37.81 -5.79
C SER A 105 16.35 -36.86 -6.55
N PHE A 106 15.17 -37.36 -6.94
CA PHE A 106 14.13 -36.55 -7.57
C PHE A 106 13.74 -35.34 -6.71
N ASN A 107 13.67 -35.52 -5.39
CA ASN A 107 13.38 -34.45 -4.44
C ASN A 107 14.45 -33.35 -4.46
N ALA A 108 15.74 -33.71 -4.47
CA ALA A 108 16.82 -32.72 -4.59
C ALA A 108 16.71 -31.91 -5.88
N SER A 109 16.45 -32.58 -7.01
CA SER A 109 16.25 -31.92 -8.31
C SER A 109 15.03 -31.00 -8.32
N LEU A 110 13.93 -31.42 -7.69
CA LEU A 110 12.72 -30.62 -7.56
C LEU A 110 12.95 -29.35 -6.74
N HIS A 111 13.69 -29.44 -5.62
CA HIS A 111 14.07 -28.28 -4.82
C HIS A 111 14.95 -27.30 -5.59
N TYR A 112 15.95 -27.80 -6.32
CA TYR A 112 16.78 -26.96 -7.18
C TYR A 112 15.95 -26.22 -8.25
N LEU A 113 15.00 -26.91 -8.90
CA LEU A 113 14.11 -26.31 -9.89
C LEU A 113 13.19 -25.24 -9.28
N ARG A 114 12.64 -25.48 -8.08
CA ARG A 114 11.80 -24.49 -7.38
C ARG A 114 12.60 -23.23 -7.02
N ASN A 115 13.81 -23.39 -6.47
CA ASN A 115 14.71 -22.27 -6.21
C ASN A 115 15.03 -21.47 -7.48
N ARG A 116 15.24 -22.14 -8.61
CA ARG A 116 15.43 -21.46 -9.90
C ARG A 116 14.19 -20.71 -10.38
N LEU A 117 12.98 -21.25 -10.14
CA LEU A 117 11.72 -20.57 -10.46
C LEU A 117 11.48 -19.35 -9.56
N LEU A 118 11.93 -19.37 -8.30
CA LEU A 118 11.86 -18.21 -7.40
C LEU A 118 12.68 -17.03 -7.94
N LYS A 119 13.88 -17.28 -8.48
CA LYS A 119 14.70 -16.27 -9.14
C LYS A 119 13.96 -15.55 -10.28
N ALA A 120 13.08 -16.25 -11.01
CA ALA A 120 12.30 -15.65 -12.11
C ALA A 120 11.20 -14.68 -11.64
N ARG A 121 10.90 -14.63 -10.32
CA ARG A 121 9.87 -13.75 -9.75
C ARG A 121 10.36 -12.34 -9.41
N ILE A 122 11.67 -12.11 -9.48
CA ILE A 122 12.30 -10.81 -9.22
C ILE A 122 12.99 -10.29 -10.49
N PRO A 123 13.04 -8.96 -10.70
CA PRO A 123 13.76 -8.39 -11.83
C PRO A 123 15.27 -8.68 -11.74
N SER A 124 15.95 -8.68 -12.88
CA SER A 124 17.43 -8.67 -12.89
C SER A 124 17.97 -7.40 -12.23
N PRO A 125 19.23 -7.37 -11.73
CA PRO A 125 19.79 -6.18 -11.09
C PRO A 125 19.76 -4.96 -12.01
N ALA A 126 20.08 -5.14 -13.30
CA ALA A 126 20.02 -4.09 -14.31
C ALA A 126 18.58 -3.62 -14.56
N THR A 127 17.62 -4.54 -14.67
CA THR A 127 16.20 -4.18 -14.83
C THR A 127 15.68 -3.41 -13.61
N GLY A 128 16.00 -3.85 -12.39
CA GLY A 128 15.61 -3.16 -11.17
C GLY A 128 16.21 -1.76 -11.04
N LEU A 129 17.48 -1.60 -11.44
CA LEU A 129 18.14 -0.29 -11.53
C LEU A 129 17.41 0.62 -12.52
N ILE A 130 17.17 0.16 -13.75
CA ILE A 130 16.49 0.94 -14.78
C ILE A 130 15.09 1.34 -14.32
N LEU A 131 14.33 0.41 -13.71
CA LEU A 131 13.02 0.71 -13.15
C LEU A 131 13.10 1.78 -12.06
N SER A 132 14.09 1.70 -11.17
CA SER A 132 14.31 2.71 -10.12
C SER A 132 14.61 4.08 -10.71
N VAL A 133 15.47 4.17 -11.73
CA VAL A 133 15.77 5.44 -12.41
C VAL A 133 14.54 6.01 -13.12
N VAL A 134 13.90 5.22 -13.99
CA VAL A 134 12.79 5.68 -14.85
C VAL A 134 11.55 6.08 -14.02
N THR A 135 11.37 5.47 -12.85
CA THR A 135 10.26 5.82 -11.93
C THR A 135 10.67 6.82 -10.85
N ALA A 136 11.85 7.44 -10.95
CA ALA A 136 12.41 8.35 -9.95
C ALA A 136 12.39 7.78 -8.50
N GLY A 137 12.61 6.47 -8.39
CA GLY A 137 12.63 5.70 -7.14
C GLY A 137 11.27 5.20 -6.65
N LEU A 138 10.16 5.54 -7.30
CA LEU A 138 8.81 5.10 -6.88
C LEU A 138 8.60 3.59 -6.97
N SER A 139 9.34 2.89 -7.83
CA SER A 139 9.31 1.42 -7.90
C SER A 139 10.00 0.71 -6.73
N TYR A 140 10.86 1.41 -5.97
CA TYR A 140 11.65 0.82 -4.90
C TYR A 140 10.83 0.06 -3.83
N PRO A 141 9.75 0.62 -3.24
CA PRO A 141 8.90 -0.12 -2.29
C PRO A 141 8.34 -1.42 -2.87
N ILE A 142 8.03 -1.47 -4.17
CA ILE A 142 7.52 -2.66 -4.84
C ILE A 142 8.63 -3.70 -4.99
N ILE A 143 9.80 -3.27 -5.47
CA ILE A 143 10.94 -4.16 -5.70
C ILE A 143 11.39 -4.80 -4.38
N ILE A 144 11.52 -4.03 -3.30
CA ILE A 144 11.94 -4.59 -2.00
C ILE A 144 10.89 -5.54 -1.43
N SER A 145 9.58 -5.30 -1.62
CA SER A 145 8.55 -6.28 -1.21
C SER A 145 8.65 -7.58 -2.01
N LEU A 146 8.91 -7.50 -3.32
CA LEU A 146 9.11 -8.69 -4.17
C LEU A 146 10.35 -9.48 -3.74
N VAL A 147 11.43 -8.78 -3.41
CA VAL A 147 12.64 -9.39 -2.83
C VAL A 147 12.33 -10.06 -1.50
N GLU A 148 11.69 -9.37 -0.56
CA GLU A 148 11.34 -9.96 0.74
C GLU A 148 10.46 -11.19 0.59
N LYS A 149 9.46 -11.13 -0.29
CA LYS A 149 8.62 -12.28 -0.60
C LYS A 149 9.44 -13.46 -1.12
N THR A 150 10.35 -13.19 -2.07
CA THR A 150 11.17 -14.23 -2.71
C THR A 150 12.14 -14.87 -1.72
N VAL A 151 12.77 -14.06 -0.87
CA VAL A 151 13.64 -14.54 0.21
C VAL A 151 12.85 -15.38 1.21
N ARG A 152 11.65 -14.96 1.62
CA ARG A 152 10.81 -15.74 2.56
C ARG A 152 10.30 -17.04 1.96
N ASP A 153 9.86 -17.03 0.71
CA ASP A 153 9.45 -18.25 0.00
C ASP A 153 10.63 -19.23 -0.08
N HIS A 154 11.83 -18.74 -0.40
CA HIS A 154 13.06 -19.54 -0.41
C HIS A 154 13.43 -20.09 0.98
N MET A 155 13.39 -19.23 2.02
CA MET A 155 13.62 -19.64 3.40
C MET A 155 12.69 -20.77 3.82
N ILE A 156 11.39 -20.64 3.53
CA ILE A 156 10.40 -21.67 3.88
C ILE A 156 10.74 -23.01 3.21
N GLU A 157 11.11 -22.98 1.92
CA GLU A 157 11.51 -24.20 1.21
C GLU A 157 12.76 -24.85 1.82
N GLU A 158 13.77 -24.08 2.22
CA GLU A 158 14.99 -24.64 2.82
C GLU A 158 14.80 -25.07 4.28
N GLU A 159 13.99 -24.34 5.05
CA GLU A 159 13.64 -24.69 6.42
C GLU A 159 12.90 -26.04 6.49
N GLU A 160 11.98 -26.31 5.56
CA GLU A 160 11.30 -27.61 5.45
C GLU A 160 12.26 -28.76 5.22
N VAL A 161 13.29 -28.53 4.41
CA VAL A 161 14.20 -29.56 3.91
C VAL A 161 15.36 -29.80 4.87
N LEU A 162 15.99 -28.73 5.31
CA LEU A 162 17.22 -28.76 6.09
C LEU A 162 16.94 -28.79 7.59
N LEU A 163 15.91 -28.07 8.05
CA LEU A 163 15.55 -28.00 9.47
C LEU A 163 14.39 -28.93 9.84
N GLY A 164 13.60 -29.37 8.85
CA GLY A 164 12.45 -30.25 9.03
C GLY A 164 11.17 -29.54 9.52
N LYS A 165 11.18 -28.20 9.68
CA LYS A 165 10.05 -27.41 10.16
C LYS A 165 10.06 -26.02 9.52
N LYS A 166 8.86 -25.47 9.24
CA LYS A 166 8.69 -24.08 8.76
C LYS A 166 8.71 -23.11 9.96
N ILE A 167 9.59 -22.11 9.91
CA ILE A 167 9.74 -21.09 10.96
C ILE A 167 9.38 -19.71 10.41
N THR A 168 9.74 -19.45 9.16
CA THR A 168 9.53 -18.18 8.50
C THR A 168 8.05 -18.01 8.12
N PRO A 169 7.41 -16.90 8.52
CA PRO A 169 6.02 -16.66 8.17
C PRO A 169 5.90 -16.25 6.70
N TYR A 170 4.84 -16.76 6.05
CA TYR A 170 4.55 -16.51 4.64
C TYR A 170 4.31 -15.04 4.34
N PHE A 171 4.79 -14.58 3.19
CA PHE A 171 4.53 -13.24 2.68
C PHE A 171 3.58 -13.30 1.48
N TYR A 172 2.34 -12.90 1.73
CA TYR A 172 1.29 -12.87 0.72
C TYR A 172 1.49 -11.72 -0.28
N THR A 173 1.17 -11.96 -1.56
CA THR A 173 1.30 -10.93 -2.61
C THR A 173 0.41 -9.72 -2.35
N GLU A 174 -0.77 -9.89 -1.74
CA GLU A 174 -1.64 -8.74 -1.43
C GLU A 174 -1.03 -7.81 -0.38
N ARG A 175 -0.05 -8.28 0.41
CA ARG A 175 0.67 -7.46 1.39
C ARG A 175 1.51 -6.37 0.73
N ILE A 176 1.90 -6.52 -0.53
CA ILE A 176 2.61 -5.47 -1.28
C ILE A 176 1.77 -4.19 -1.34
N ILE A 177 0.46 -4.32 -1.58
CA ILE A 177 -0.49 -3.19 -1.63
C ILE A 177 -0.52 -2.46 -0.28
N VAL A 178 -0.54 -3.23 0.82
CA VAL A 178 -0.48 -2.70 2.18
C VAL A 178 0.82 -1.94 2.44
N GLU A 179 1.95 -2.43 1.95
CA GLU A 179 3.23 -1.77 2.16
C GLU A 179 3.30 -0.45 1.43
N ILE A 180 2.82 -0.40 0.19
CA ILE A 180 2.67 0.85 -0.56
C ILE A 180 1.74 1.80 0.19
N ALA A 181 0.58 1.33 0.67
CA ALA A 181 -0.34 2.13 1.47
C ALA A 181 0.36 2.74 2.69
N LEU A 182 1.10 1.94 3.44
CA LEU A 182 1.83 2.40 4.63
C LEU A 182 2.94 3.40 4.27
N VAL A 183 3.62 3.26 3.14
CA VAL A 183 4.59 4.27 2.66
C VAL A 183 3.89 5.62 2.47
N PHE A 184 2.73 5.66 1.81
CA PHE A 184 1.99 6.93 1.62
C PHE A 184 1.45 7.50 2.92
N LEU A 185 0.84 6.67 3.76
CA LEU A 185 0.20 7.08 5.03
C LEU A 185 1.20 7.48 6.12
N THR A 186 2.47 7.15 5.96
CA THR A 186 3.55 7.55 6.87
C THR A 186 4.50 8.58 6.24
N LEU A 187 4.07 9.22 5.15
CA LEU A 187 4.86 10.23 4.43
C LEU A 187 6.24 9.73 3.99
N GLY A 188 6.36 8.44 3.69
CA GLY A 188 7.60 7.79 3.29
C GLY A 188 8.35 7.07 4.41
N ALA A 189 8.07 7.37 5.69
CA ALA A 189 8.87 6.84 6.80
C ALA A 189 8.82 5.30 6.90
N TYR A 190 7.69 4.68 6.55
CA TYR A 190 7.58 3.21 6.53
C TYR A 190 8.57 2.56 5.57
N LEU A 191 9.01 3.25 4.51
CA LEU A 191 10.00 2.71 3.55
C LEU A 191 11.36 2.44 4.20
N ILE A 192 11.72 3.22 5.23
CA ILE A 192 12.92 3.01 6.06
C ILE A 192 12.80 1.66 6.79
N TYR A 193 11.69 1.47 7.50
CA TYR A 193 11.41 0.23 8.22
C TYR A 193 11.30 -0.97 7.28
N GLN A 194 10.60 -0.83 6.17
CA GLN A 194 10.44 -1.85 5.15
C GLN A 194 11.82 -2.31 4.64
N SER A 195 12.68 -1.36 4.26
CA SER A 195 14.03 -1.67 3.77
C SER A 195 14.89 -2.37 4.83
N PHE A 196 14.87 -1.87 6.07
CA PHE A 196 15.55 -2.52 7.18
C PHE A 196 15.05 -3.95 7.40
N ARG A 197 13.73 -4.16 7.34
CA ARG A 197 13.11 -5.47 7.54
C ARG A 197 13.54 -6.47 6.46
N VAL A 198 13.56 -6.09 5.19
CA VAL A 198 14.00 -6.98 4.09
C VAL A 198 15.45 -7.45 4.32
N VAL A 199 16.36 -6.53 4.62
CA VAL A 199 17.77 -6.84 4.87
C VAL A 199 17.92 -7.71 6.12
N LYS A 200 17.17 -7.41 7.19
CA LYS A 200 17.14 -8.23 8.39
C LYS A 200 16.66 -9.66 8.10
N THR A 201 15.61 -9.82 7.31
CA THR A 201 15.09 -11.13 6.89
C THR A 201 16.16 -11.91 6.13
N TYR A 202 16.82 -11.29 5.15
CA TYR A 202 17.93 -11.90 4.42
C TYR A 202 19.09 -12.30 5.34
N ASN A 203 19.58 -11.40 6.19
CA ASN A 203 20.69 -11.69 7.10
C ASN A 203 20.35 -12.77 8.13
N THR A 204 19.11 -12.81 8.62
CA THR A 204 18.62 -13.86 9.53
C THR A 204 18.61 -15.21 8.82
N HIS A 205 18.27 -15.26 7.54
CA HIS A 205 18.34 -16.48 6.74
C HIS A 205 19.78 -17.00 6.64
N ILE A 206 20.73 -16.13 6.26
CA ILE A 206 22.16 -16.47 6.21
C ILE A 206 22.63 -17.03 7.55
N GLU A 207 22.26 -16.40 8.66
CA GLU A 207 22.64 -16.83 10.00
C GLU A 207 22.03 -18.19 10.39
N LYS A 208 20.76 -18.44 10.05
CA LYS A 208 20.07 -19.67 10.44
C LYS A 208 20.42 -20.88 9.58
N ILE A 209 20.58 -20.68 8.27
CA ILE A 209 20.76 -21.78 7.31
C ILE A 209 22.22 -21.96 6.91
N HIS A 210 22.98 -20.87 6.78
CA HIS A 210 24.31 -20.90 6.16
C HIS A 210 25.47 -20.59 7.12
N SER A 211 25.21 -20.38 8.41
CA SER A 211 26.27 -20.07 9.38
C SER A 211 27.28 -21.20 9.59
N THR A 212 26.87 -22.44 9.33
CA THR A 212 27.71 -23.64 9.46
C THR A 212 28.31 -24.10 8.13
N HIS A 213 28.07 -23.38 7.02
CA HIS A 213 28.58 -23.71 5.70
C HIS A 213 30.11 -23.92 5.74
N PRO A 214 30.66 -25.04 5.21
CA PRO A 214 30.07 -25.95 4.22
C PRO A 214 29.22 -27.10 4.78
N ASN A 215 28.93 -27.13 6.09
CA ASN A 215 28.10 -28.18 6.69
C ASN A 215 26.63 -27.76 6.77
N PRO A 216 25.68 -28.71 6.65
CA PRO A 216 24.26 -28.42 6.80
C PRO A 216 23.94 -27.88 8.20
N PRO A 217 22.91 -27.03 8.34
CA PRO A 217 22.52 -26.49 9.63
C PRO A 217 21.98 -27.59 10.57
N PRO A 218 22.13 -27.43 11.89
CA PRO A 218 21.54 -28.36 12.85
C PRO A 218 20.00 -28.28 12.81
N LYS A 219 19.34 -29.43 12.99
CA LYS A 219 17.87 -29.50 13.08
C LYS A 219 17.36 -28.79 14.33
N ILE A 220 16.18 -28.18 14.22
CA ILE A 220 15.56 -27.42 15.31
C ILE A 220 14.49 -28.28 15.99
N GLU A 221 14.62 -28.48 17.31
CA GLU A 221 13.74 -29.36 18.09
C GLU A 221 12.54 -28.63 18.73
N TYR A 222 12.62 -27.32 18.98
CA TYR A 222 11.55 -26.58 19.67
C TYR A 222 10.42 -26.13 18.73
N ASP A 223 9.21 -26.00 19.29
CA ASP A 223 8.05 -25.51 18.56
C ASP A 223 8.05 -23.99 18.47
N VAL A 224 7.96 -23.49 17.25
CA VAL A 224 7.83 -22.07 16.97
C VAL A 224 6.34 -21.77 16.72
N THR A 225 5.80 -20.82 17.45
CA THR A 225 4.42 -20.34 17.25
C THR A 225 4.26 -19.73 15.86
N VAL A 226 3.37 -20.31 15.07
CA VAL A 226 2.97 -19.78 13.75
C VAL A 226 2.18 -18.48 13.96
N TYR A 227 2.59 -17.42 13.28
CA TYR A 227 1.94 -16.11 13.36
C TYR A 227 0.52 -16.17 12.77
N GLU A 228 -0.49 -15.81 13.57
CA GLU A 228 -1.87 -15.71 13.07
C GLU A 228 -2.02 -14.58 12.05
N PRO A 229 -2.79 -14.78 10.96
CA PRO A 229 -3.05 -13.71 10.01
C PRO A 229 -3.82 -12.57 10.68
N ALA A 230 -3.37 -11.33 10.46
CA ALA A 230 -4.02 -10.13 10.98
C ALA A 230 -5.49 -10.06 10.52
N ARG A 231 -6.41 -9.75 11.45
CA ARG A 231 -7.83 -9.53 11.14
C ARG A 231 -7.96 -8.28 10.24
N PRO A 232 -8.45 -8.39 8.98
CA PRO A 232 -8.41 -7.31 8.00
C PRO A 232 -9.06 -5.99 8.48
N LEU A 233 -10.17 -6.08 9.20
CA LEU A 233 -10.89 -4.91 9.73
C LEU A 233 -10.10 -4.17 10.81
N MET A 234 -9.52 -4.90 11.77
CA MET A 234 -8.71 -4.29 12.84
C MET A 234 -7.46 -3.63 12.27
N PHE A 235 -6.87 -4.24 11.24
CA PHE A 235 -5.77 -3.67 10.50
C PHE A 235 -6.15 -2.33 9.83
N PHE A 236 -7.29 -2.28 9.14
CA PHE A 236 -7.76 -1.04 8.50
C PHE A 236 -8.06 0.06 9.52
N ILE A 237 -8.75 -0.26 10.63
CA ILE A 237 -9.05 0.69 11.71
C ILE A 237 -7.76 1.22 12.34
N GLY A 238 -6.78 0.34 12.61
CA GLY A 238 -5.47 0.76 13.13
C GLY A 238 -4.75 1.71 12.18
N ILE A 239 -4.80 1.43 10.87
CA ILE A 239 -4.24 2.32 9.85
C ILE A 239 -4.95 3.68 9.83
N LEU A 240 -6.29 3.71 9.87
CA LEU A 240 -7.04 4.96 9.92
C LEU A 240 -6.65 5.82 11.11
N LEU A 241 -6.54 5.23 12.31
CA LEU A 241 -6.16 5.96 13.53
C LEU A 241 -4.75 6.58 13.43
N ILE A 242 -3.77 5.81 12.95
CA ILE A 242 -2.39 6.29 12.76
C ILE A 242 -2.36 7.39 11.69
N SER A 243 -3.03 7.14 10.56
CA SER A 243 -3.14 8.09 9.45
C SER A 243 -3.75 9.41 9.92
N THR A 244 -4.91 9.38 10.58
CA THR A 244 -5.56 10.58 11.10
C THR A 244 -4.64 11.37 12.01
N SER A 245 -3.96 10.70 12.95
CA SER A 245 -3.06 11.36 13.90
C SER A 245 -1.93 12.10 13.17
N LEU A 246 -1.28 11.44 12.21
CA LEU A 246 -0.19 12.04 11.45
C LEU A 246 -0.68 13.17 10.53
N HIS A 247 -1.71 12.91 9.75
CA HIS A 247 -2.22 13.86 8.76
C HIS A 247 -2.91 15.07 9.40
N ALA A 248 -3.51 14.92 10.59
CA ALA A 248 -4.02 16.05 11.38
C ALA A 248 -2.89 16.97 11.86
N VAL A 249 -1.77 16.41 12.35
CA VAL A 249 -0.59 17.19 12.74
C VAL A 249 0.00 17.92 11.52
N VAL A 250 0.13 17.24 10.39
CA VAL A 250 0.66 17.81 9.16
C VAL A 250 -0.25 18.93 8.64
N GLY A 251 -1.58 18.71 8.67
CA GLY A 251 -2.57 19.72 8.33
C GLY A 251 -2.53 20.92 9.28
N TYR A 252 -2.35 20.71 10.58
CA TYR A 252 -2.17 21.77 11.58
C TYR A 252 -0.92 22.62 11.30
N LEU A 253 0.16 22.00 10.82
CA LEU A 253 1.41 22.66 10.45
C LEU A 253 1.35 23.44 9.13
N GLY A 254 0.19 23.54 8.46
CA GLY A 254 0.07 24.27 7.20
C GLY A 254 0.34 23.43 5.95
N LEU A 255 0.50 22.11 6.07
CA LEU A 255 0.97 21.25 4.99
C LEU A 255 -0.16 20.36 4.43
N PRO A 256 -0.50 20.45 3.13
CA PRO A 256 -1.63 19.73 2.56
C PRO A 256 -1.26 18.31 2.13
N SER A 257 -1.60 17.33 2.94
CA SER A 257 -1.25 15.91 2.70
C SER A 257 -2.40 15.07 2.12
N ILE A 258 -3.41 15.74 1.53
CA ILE A 258 -4.66 15.14 1.05
C ILE A 258 -4.44 14.01 0.04
N PHE A 259 -3.52 14.20 -0.91
CA PHE A 259 -3.23 13.21 -1.95
C PHE A 259 -2.67 11.91 -1.37
N LEU A 260 -1.68 12.02 -0.48
CA LEU A 260 -1.01 10.87 0.14
C LEU A 260 -1.99 10.08 1.02
N MET A 261 -2.81 10.81 1.79
CA MET A 261 -3.85 10.23 2.61
C MET A 261 -4.88 9.47 1.76
N ASN A 262 -5.44 10.11 0.73
CA ASN A 262 -6.47 9.53 -0.13
C ASN A 262 -5.98 8.27 -0.85
N PHE A 263 -4.76 8.32 -1.39
CA PHE A 263 -4.17 7.19 -2.08
C PHE A 263 -3.87 6.04 -1.11
N GLY A 264 -3.24 6.35 0.03
CA GLY A 264 -2.88 5.35 1.04
C GLY A 264 -4.09 4.67 1.69
N VAL A 265 -5.11 5.44 2.09
CA VAL A 265 -6.36 4.90 2.66
C VAL A 265 -7.10 4.07 1.62
N GLY A 266 -7.17 4.55 0.37
CA GLY A 266 -7.77 3.80 -0.75
C GLY A 266 -7.12 2.44 -0.98
N LEU A 267 -5.78 2.35 -0.93
CA LEU A 267 -5.06 1.08 -1.05
C LEU A 267 -5.30 0.15 0.15
N ALA A 268 -5.25 0.67 1.38
CA ALA A 268 -5.52 -0.11 2.59
C ALA A 268 -6.97 -0.65 2.61
N TRP A 269 -7.92 0.15 2.14
CA TRP A 269 -9.32 -0.24 1.99
C TRP A 269 -9.51 -1.31 0.91
N GLY A 270 -8.77 -1.19 -0.20
CA GLY A 270 -8.77 -2.18 -1.28
C GLY A 270 -8.23 -3.54 -0.82
N PHE A 271 -7.13 -3.55 -0.06
CA PHE A 271 -6.61 -4.77 0.57
C PHE A 271 -7.65 -5.41 1.50
N THR A 272 -8.31 -4.60 2.31
CA THR A 272 -9.34 -5.06 3.26
C THR A 272 -10.51 -5.70 2.51
N ASN A 273 -11.00 -5.05 1.45
CA ASN A 273 -12.06 -5.59 0.60
C ASN A 273 -11.66 -6.87 -0.12
N GLN A 274 -10.43 -6.97 -0.60
CA GLN A 274 -9.92 -8.18 -1.23
C GLN A 274 -9.95 -9.38 -0.28
N ARG A 275 -9.64 -9.16 1.01
CA ARG A 275 -9.72 -10.21 2.04
C ARG A 275 -11.16 -10.50 2.48
N LEU A 276 -12.06 -9.53 2.40
CA LEU A 276 -13.46 -9.68 2.78
C LEU A 276 -14.36 -10.21 1.66
N ARG A 277 -13.86 -10.34 0.42
CA ARG A 277 -14.65 -10.79 -0.73
C ARG A 277 -15.40 -12.11 -0.46
N GLU A 278 -14.81 -13.00 0.34
CA GLU A 278 -15.34 -14.35 0.61
C GLU A 278 -16.48 -14.36 1.64
N VAL A 279 -16.69 -13.28 2.39
CA VAL A 279 -17.69 -13.20 3.47
C VAL A 279 -19.12 -12.94 2.95
N GLY A 280 -19.30 -12.85 1.63
CA GLY A 280 -20.58 -12.63 0.96
C GLY A 280 -20.87 -11.15 0.65
N THR A 281 -21.60 -10.91 -0.44
CA THR A 281 -21.83 -9.56 -0.99
C THR A 281 -22.56 -8.64 0.00
N SER A 282 -23.63 -9.10 0.64
CA SER A 282 -24.43 -8.26 1.56
C SER A 282 -23.63 -7.82 2.79
N ARG A 283 -22.82 -8.72 3.36
CA ARG A 283 -21.97 -8.39 4.52
C ARG A 283 -20.85 -7.43 4.14
N MET A 284 -20.25 -7.63 2.97
CA MET A 284 -19.24 -6.72 2.42
C MET A 284 -19.82 -5.32 2.18
N LEU A 285 -21.04 -5.21 1.67
CA LEU A 285 -21.75 -3.94 1.50
C LEU A 285 -21.94 -3.22 2.83
N LEU A 286 -22.47 -3.91 3.85
CA LEU A 286 -22.66 -3.33 5.19
C LEU A 286 -21.33 -2.87 5.80
N ILE A 287 -20.28 -3.67 5.67
CA ILE A 287 -18.94 -3.31 6.13
C ILE A 287 -18.45 -2.05 5.40
N ASN A 288 -18.57 -2.00 4.07
CA ASN A 288 -18.13 -0.85 3.30
C ASN A 288 -18.90 0.42 3.65
N ALA A 289 -20.22 0.34 3.87
CA ALA A 289 -21.00 1.47 4.36
C ALA A 289 -20.42 1.98 5.70
N GLY A 290 -20.18 1.08 6.67
CA GLY A 290 -19.57 1.45 7.95
C GLY A 290 -18.15 2.04 7.83
N LEU A 291 -17.32 1.48 6.94
CA LEU A 291 -15.96 1.99 6.69
C LEU A 291 -15.99 3.38 6.05
N ILE A 292 -16.92 3.64 5.12
CA ILE A 292 -17.11 4.96 4.51
C ILE A 292 -17.45 6.00 5.59
N TYR A 293 -18.39 5.70 6.49
CA TYR A 293 -18.71 6.58 7.63
C TYR A 293 -17.47 6.89 8.48
N LEU A 294 -16.71 5.86 8.84
CA LEU A 294 -15.47 6.04 9.61
C LEU A 294 -14.49 6.93 8.85
N MET A 295 -14.27 6.70 7.56
CA MET A 295 -13.37 7.51 6.73
C MET A 295 -13.76 8.99 6.68
N ILE A 296 -15.06 9.31 6.56
CA ILE A 296 -15.53 10.70 6.60
C ILE A 296 -15.27 11.32 7.97
N MET A 297 -15.61 10.64 9.07
CA MET A 297 -15.38 11.16 10.41
C MET A 297 -13.89 11.41 10.68
N PHE A 298 -13.02 10.47 10.30
CA PHE A 298 -11.58 10.61 10.45
C PHE A 298 -11.01 11.73 9.57
N SER A 299 -11.50 11.88 8.35
CA SER A 299 -11.12 12.98 7.46
C SER A 299 -11.63 14.33 7.97
N MET A 300 -12.81 14.37 8.59
CA MET A 300 -13.35 15.56 9.26
C MET A 300 -12.46 15.99 10.42
N ILE A 301 -11.97 15.07 11.24
CA ILE A 301 -11.01 15.39 12.32
C ILE A 301 -9.75 16.06 11.76
N ILE A 302 -9.22 15.54 10.64
CA ILE A 302 -8.06 16.14 9.95
C ILE A 302 -8.40 17.53 9.42
N GLY A 303 -9.60 17.71 8.84
CA GLY A 303 -10.08 19.00 8.35
C GLY A 303 -10.21 20.05 9.46
N ILE A 304 -10.71 19.65 10.63
CA ILE A 304 -10.80 20.50 11.82
C ILE A 304 -9.39 20.90 12.29
N ALA A 305 -8.50 19.92 12.48
CA ALA A 305 -7.13 20.18 12.94
C ALA A 305 -6.35 21.06 11.95
N GLY A 306 -6.55 20.84 10.65
CA GLY A 306 -5.95 21.59 9.56
C GLY A 306 -6.80 22.72 9.00
N TYR A 307 -7.73 23.29 9.79
CA TYR A 307 -8.70 24.31 9.34
C TYR A 307 -8.07 25.38 8.44
N ARG A 308 -6.95 25.98 8.87
CA ARG A 308 -6.25 27.05 8.14
C ARG A 308 -5.72 26.58 6.78
N THR A 309 -5.29 25.34 6.68
CA THR A 309 -4.71 24.75 5.46
C THR A 309 -5.81 24.40 4.48
N TYR A 310 -6.85 23.70 4.96
CA TYR A 310 -7.89 23.14 4.09
C TYR A 310 -8.95 24.18 3.71
N SER A 311 -9.20 25.21 4.52
CA SER A 311 -10.08 26.33 4.13
C SER A 311 -9.59 27.04 2.89
N VAL A 312 -8.28 27.30 2.77
CA VAL A 312 -7.66 27.90 1.58
C VAL A 312 -7.82 26.99 0.35
N ILE A 313 -7.61 25.69 0.51
CA ILE A 313 -7.73 24.71 -0.59
C ILE A 313 -9.18 24.64 -1.11
N PHE A 314 -10.14 24.74 -0.20
CA PHE A 314 -11.55 24.62 -0.54
C PHE A 314 -12.26 25.97 -0.73
N GLU A 315 -11.56 27.10 -0.63
CA GLU A 315 -12.14 28.44 -0.68
C GLU A 315 -13.00 28.65 -1.93
N ARG A 316 -12.52 28.18 -3.10
CA ARG A 316 -13.27 28.26 -4.35
C ARG A 316 -14.57 27.43 -4.31
N ASN A 317 -14.53 26.22 -3.75
CA ASN A 317 -15.73 25.41 -3.58
C ASN A 317 -16.74 26.12 -2.65
N LEU A 318 -16.26 26.83 -1.64
CA LEU A 318 -17.11 27.58 -0.71
C LEU A 318 -17.76 28.80 -1.39
N GLN A 319 -17.05 29.48 -2.28
CA GLN A 319 -17.59 30.60 -3.06
C GLN A 319 -18.65 30.14 -4.06
N GLU A 320 -18.47 28.99 -4.70
CA GLU A 320 -19.39 28.41 -5.69
C GLU A 320 -20.71 27.89 -5.06
N ILE A 321 -20.75 27.60 -3.75
CA ILE A 321 -21.99 27.16 -3.05
C ILE A 321 -23.09 28.23 -3.10
N SER A 322 -22.71 29.51 -3.07
CA SER A 322 -23.68 30.62 -3.14
C SER A 322 -24.46 30.64 -4.47
N THR A 323 -23.82 30.22 -5.56
CA THR A 323 -24.37 30.21 -6.92
C THR A 323 -25.37 29.07 -7.12
N TYR A 324 -25.27 27.98 -6.34
CA TYR A 324 -26.20 26.85 -6.41
C TYR A 324 -27.59 27.17 -5.85
N ARG A 325 -27.72 28.18 -4.98
CA ARG A 325 -29.00 28.58 -4.40
C ARG A 325 -29.96 29.19 -5.41
N ASP A 326 -29.47 29.68 -6.55
CA ASP A 326 -30.31 30.31 -7.57
C ASP A 326 -30.80 29.32 -8.64
N LEU A 327 -30.26 28.10 -8.66
CA LEU A 327 -30.63 27.07 -9.65
C LEU A 327 -32.00 26.45 -9.34
N SER A 328 -32.72 25.97 -10.36
CA SER A 328 -33.94 25.18 -10.10
C SER A 328 -33.58 23.83 -9.45
N ILE A 329 -34.52 23.24 -8.69
CA ILE A 329 -34.31 21.96 -7.98
C ILE A 329 -33.76 20.88 -8.93
N ILE A 330 -34.29 20.80 -10.15
CA ILE A 330 -33.87 19.79 -11.14
C ILE A 330 -32.42 20.02 -11.59
N HIS A 331 -32.02 21.28 -11.85
CA HIS A 331 -30.65 21.58 -12.24
C HIS A 331 -29.67 21.33 -11.09
N LEU A 332 -30.04 21.72 -9.87
CA LEU A 332 -29.23 21.46 -8.67
C LEU A 332 -29.06 19.95 -8.43
N ALA A 333 -30.15 19.18 -8.46
CA ALA A 333 -30.09 17.72 -8.32
C ALA A 333 -29.26 17.08 -9.44
N GLY A 334 -29.37 17.59 -10.68
CA GLY A 334 -28.54 17.13 -11.81
C GLY A 334 -27.06 17.36 -11.58
N LEU A 335 -26.66 18.54 -11.10
CA LEU A 335 -25.25 18.84 -10.80
C LEU A 335 -24.69 17.97 -9.67
N ILE A 336 -25.44 17.82 -8.56
CA ILE A 336 -25.07 16.96 -7.43
C ILE A 336 -24.91 15.51 -7.90
N PHE A 337 -25.89 15.01 -8.67
CA PHE A 337 -25.85 13.65 -9.20
C PHE A 337 -24.63 13.44 -10.11
N LEU A 338 -24.36 14.34 -11.06
CA LEU A 338 -23.24 14.21 -11.99
C LEU A 338 -21.89 14.25 -11.27
N ASN A 339 -21.74 15.09 -10.24
CA ASN A 339 -20.54 15.16 -9.42
C ASN A 339 -20.28 13.81 -8.70
N ASN A 340 -21.28 13.30 -8.00
CA ASN A 340 -21.16 12.03 -7.26
C ASN A 340 -21.05 10.82 -8.19
N MET A 341 -21.71 10.86 -9.36
CA MET A 341 -21.63 9.82 -10.38
C MET A 341 -20.22 9.70 -10.95
N GLY A 342 -19.49 10.81 -11.16
CA GLY A 342 -18.11 10.76 -11.67
C GLY A 342 -17.17 9.94 -10.77
N ILE A 343 -17.26 10.17 -9.45
CA ILE A 343 -16.49 9.44 -8.43
C ILE A 343 -16.93 7.98 -8.37
N ALA A 344 -18.24 7.75 -8.36
CA ALA A 344 -18.83 6.42 -8.30
C ALA A 344 -18.48 5.54 -9.52
N LEU A 345 -18.53 6.09 -10.74
CA LEU A 345 -18.16 5.37 -11.94
C LEU A 345 -16.66 5.06 -11.98
N ALA A 346 -15.79 5.97 -11.55
CA ALA A 346 -14.36 5.66 -11.43
C ALA A 346 -14.12 4.49 -10.46
N SER A 347 -14.94 4.38 -9.41
CA SER A 347 -14.84 3.33 -8.40
C SER A 347 -15.29 1.94 -8.84
N ILE A 348 -15.81 1.75 -10.06
CA ILE A 348 -16.14 0.40 -10.58
C ILE A 348 -14.89 -0.37 -11.04
N THR A 349 -13.73 0.29 -11.09
CA THR A 349 -12.49 -0.30 -11.58
C THR A 349 -12.09 -1.49 -10.69
N PRO A 350 -11.94 -2.71 -11.26
CA PRO A 350 -11.60 -3.89 -10.48
C PRO A 350 -10.39 -3.71 -9.58
N TYR A 351 -10.54 -4.06 -8.30
CA TYR A 351 -9.52 -3.98 -7.24
C TYR A 351 -9.00 -2.57 -6.88
N MET A 352 -9.07 -1.59 -7.79
CA MET A 352 -8.54 -0.23 -7.62
C MET A 352 -9.63 0.80 -7.33
N GLY A 353 -10.90 0.42 -7.42
CA GLY A 353 -12.05 1.30 -7.23
C GLY A 353 -12.13 2.00 -5.87
N THR A 354 -11.46 1.47 -4.85
CA THR A 354 -11.36 2.11 -3.53
C THR A 354 -10.51 3.39 -3.54
N ILE A 355 -9.61 3.58 -4.51
CA ILE A 355 -8.80 4.81 -4.61
C ILE A 355 -9.66 6.02 -4.99
N PRO A 356 -10.36 6.05 -6.14
CA PRO A 356 -11.22 7.18 -6.48
C PRO A 356 -12.33 7.38 -5.44
N MET A 357 -12.88 6.30 -4.88
CA MET A 357 -13.86 6.42 -3.80
C MET A 357 -13.26 7.06 -2.54
N SER A 358 -12.05 6.65 -2.13
CA SER A 358 -11.36 7.26 -0.99
C SER A 358 -11.07 8.74 -1.23
N ILE A 359 -10.77 9.16 -2.47
CA ILE A 359 -10.62 10.57 -2.82
C ILE A 359 -11.91 11.32 -2.54
N GLY A 360 -13.05 10.85 -3.05
CA GLY A 360 -14.35 11.49 -2.83
C GLY A 360 -14.73 11.57 -1.35
N VAL A 361 -14.72 10.42 -0.67
CA VAL A 361 -15.13 10.28 0.73
C VAL A 361 -14.26 11.14 1.66
N ASN A 362 -12.93 11.08 1.51
CA ASN A 362 -12.04 11.85 2.37
C ASN A 362 -12.07 13.34 2.06
N ASN A 363 -12.18 13.74 0.78
CA ASN A 363 -12.31 15.16 0.42
C ASN A 363 -13.59 15.76 1.01
N ALA A 364 -14.71 15.03 0.96
CA ALA A 364 -15.95 15.44 1.60
C ALA A 364 -15.76 15.61 3.12
N GLY A 365 -15.16 14.62 3.79
CA GLY A 365 -14.84 14.73 5.22
C GLY A 365 -13.94 15.91 5.55
N LEU A 366 -12.87 16.13 4.78
CA LEU A 366 -11.96 17.26 4.97
C LEU A 366 -12.66 18.62 4.78
N LEU A 367 -13.52 18.74 3.77
CA LEU A 367 -14.32 19.95 3.52
C LEU A 367 -15.26 20.24 4.69
N ILE A 368 -16.02 19.23 5.14
CA ILE A 368 -16.90 19.34 6.32
C ILE A 368 -16.08 19.77 7.54
N GLY A 369 -14.92 19.14 7.75
CA GLY A 369 -14.02 19.47 8.86
C GLY A 369 -13.48 20.89 8.78
N ALA A 370 -13.10 21.36 7.60
CA ALA A 370 -12.62 22.72 7.39
C ALA A 370 -13.74 23.77 7.55
N LEU A 371 -15.00 23.40 7.34
CA LEU A 371 -16.14 24.31 7.57
C LEU A 371 -16.57 24.37 9.05
N THR A 372 -16.30 23.31 9.80
CA THR A 372 -16.86 23.11 11.14
C THR A 372 -16.45 24.21 12.14
N PRO A 373 -15.17 24.60 12.29
CA PRO A 373 -14.78 25.62 13.28
C PRO A 373 -15.48 26.97 13.08
N GLU A 374 -15.58 27.42 11.84
CA GLU A 374 -16.20 28.70 11.48
C GLU A 374 -17.71 28.68 11.74
N ARG A 375 -18.41 27.64 11.25
CA ARG A 375 -19.86 27.50 11.44
C ARG A 375 -20.25 27.36 12.90
N LEU A 376 -19.50 26.58 13.68
CA LEU A 376 -19.73 26.46 15.12
C LEU A 376 -19.56 27.79 15.85
N SER A 377 -18.59 28.63 15.44
CA SER A 377 -18.40 29.96 16.02
C SER A 377 -19.60 30.90 15.76
N MET A 378 -20.37 30.64 14.69
CA MET A 378 -21.60 31.35 14.34
C MET A 378 -22.86 30.70 14.93
N GLY A 379 -22.73 29.63 15.72
CA GLY A 379 -23.86 28.87 16.27
C GLY A 379 -24.55 27.94 15.27
N ASP A 380 -23.94 27.69 14.10
CA ASP A 380 -24.43 26.78 13.08
C ASP A 380 -23.81 25.37 13.23
N TYR A 381 -24.66 24.39 13.58
CA TYR A 381 -24.27 23.00 13.80
C TYR A 381 -24.47 22.11 12.55
N THR A 382 -24.89 22.69 11.42
CA THR A 382 -25.20 21.95 10.18
C THR A 382 -24.08 21.02 9.72
N PRO A 383 -22.78 21.39 9.76
CA PRO A 383 -21.69 20.48 9.37
C PRO A 383 -21.64 19.17 10.17
N LEU A 384 -22.06 19.19 11.44
CA LEU A 384 -22.10 17.99 12.28
C LEU A 384 -23.36 17.14 12.03
N LEU A 385 -24.45 17.77 11.61
CA LEU A 385 -25.72 17.09 11.30
C LEU A 385 -25.70 16.34 9.97
N ILE A 386 -24.70 16.59 9.12
CA ILE A 386 -24.61 15.96 7.79
C ILE A 386 -24.56 14.44 7.85
N PHE A 387 -24.01 13.85 8.91
CA PHE A 387 -23.93 12.40 9.10
C PHE A 387 -25.29 11.73 9.32
N ILE A 388 -26.32 12.50 9.70
CA ILE A 388 -27.67 11.98 9.93
C ILE A 388 -28.67 12.47 8.88
N TYR A 389 -28.23 13.31 7.93
CA TYR A 389 -29.14 13.75 6.87
C TYR A 389 -29.48 12.59 5.92
N PRO A 390 -30.75 12.48 5.49
CA PRO A 390 -31.18 11.37 4.64
C PRO A 390 -30.42 11.27 3.31
N HIS A 391 -30.07 12.40 2.68
CA HIS A 391 -29.31 12.40 1.43
C HIS A 391 -27.90 11.82 1.62
N ALA A 392 -27.20 12.20 2.69
CA ALA A 392 -25.88 11.69 2.99
C ALA A 392 -25.94 10.17 3.25
N ILE A 393 -26.90 9.69 4.04
CA ILE A 393 -27.06 8.23 4.27
C ILE A 393 -27.22 7.48 2.93
N LEU A 394 -28.07 7.98 2.03
CA LEU A 394 -28.30 7.37 0.72
C LEU A 394 -27.06 7.40 -0.17
N GLU A 395 -26.32 8.50 -0.18
CA GLU A 395 -25.08 8.65 -0.95
C GLU A 395 -24.01 7.67 -0.46
N LEU A 396 -23.76 7.61 0.86
CA LEU A 396 -22.74 6.73 1.43
C LEU A 396 -23.08 5.25 1.25
N VAL A 397 -24.36 4.88 1.38
CA VAL A 397 -24.83 3.54 1.06
C VAL A 397 -24.60 3.27 -0.42
N SER A 398 -24.89 4.21 -1.31
CA SER A 398 -24.65 4.04 -2.73
C SER A 398 -23.17 3.78 -3.05
N TYR A 399 -22.25 4.56 -2.48
CA TYR A 399 -20.81 4.33 -2.62
C TYR A 399 -20.37 2.93 -2.19
N SER A 400 -21.01 2.37 -1.16
CA SER A 400 -20.75 0.99 -0.74
C SER A 400 -21.12 -0.05 -1.81
N PHE A 401 -22.13 0.20 -2.66
CA PHE A 401 -22.48 -0.67 -3.78
C PHE A 401 -21.38 -0.69 -4.84
N PHE A 402 -20.86 0.47 -5.24
CA PHE A 402 -19.81 0.56 -6.27
C PHE A 402 -18.50 -0.08 -5.81
N VAL A 403 -18.08 0.18 -4.57
CA VAL A 403 -16.88 -0.47 -4.02
C VAL A 403 -17.07 -1.97 -3.88
N THR A 404 -18.25 -2.43 -3.48
CA THR A 404 -18.54 -3.86 -3.40
C THR A 404 -18.50 -4.51 -4.79
N PHE A 405 -19.01 -3.82 -5.83
CA PHE A 405 -18.89 -4.26 -7.21
C PHE A 405 -17.42 -4.46 -7.63
N ALA A 406 -16.53 -3.53 -7.30
CA ALA A 406 -15.11 -3.58 -7.71
C ALA A 406 -14.35 -4.86 -7.30
N PHE A 407 -14.83 -5.59 -6.28
CA PHE A 407 -14.23 -6.87 -5.85
C PHE A 407 -15.14 -8.08 -6.08
N THR A 408 -16.40 -7.86 -6.49
CA THR A 408 -17.37 -8.92 -6.77
C THR A 408 -17.82 -8.96 -8.23
N TRP A 409 -17.21 -8.16 -9.11
CA TRP A 409 -17.56 -8.01 -10.52
C TRP A 409 -17.66 -9.33 -11.30
N ARG A 410 -16.84 -10.34 -10.94
CA ARG A 410 -16.86 -11.68 -11.55
C ARG A 410 -18.07 -12.55 -11.14
N ARG A 411 -18.84 -12.15 -10.13
CA ARG A 411 -20.02 -12.91 -9.68
C ARG A 411 -21.18 -12.68 -10.64
N ALA A 412 -22.01 -13.70 -10.80
CA ALA A 412 -23.25 -13.58 -11.58
C ALA A 412 -24.11 -12.43 -11.03
N LYS A 413 -24.68 -11.64 -11.94
CA LYS A 413 -25.56 -10.50 -11.62
C LYS A 413 -24.92 -9.39 -10.77
N SER A 414 -23.59 -9.28 -10.74
CA SER A 414 -22.86 -8.19 -10.06
C SER A 414 -23.26 -6.80 -10.57
N TRP A 415 -23.67 -6.68 -11.84
CA TRP A 415 -24.17 -5.44 -12.45
C TRP A 415 -25.36 -4.81 -11.71
N ILE A 416 -26.15 -5.60 -10.97
CA ILE A 416 -27.26 -5.08 -10.15
C ILE A 416 -26.74 -4.08 -9.12
N LEU A 417 -25.53 -4.28 -8.60
CA LEU A 417 -24.93 -3.35 -7.65
C LEU A 417 -24.73 -1.96 -8.25
N ILE A 418 -24.30 -1.88 -9.51
CA ILE A 418 -24.12 -0.60 -10.22
C ILE A 418 -25.46 0.09 -10.40
N VAL A 419 -26.47 -0.64 -10.88
CA VAL A 419 -27.81 -0.08 -11.14
C VAL A 419 -28.45 0.43 -9.85
N THR A 420 -28.42 -0.38 -8.79
CA THR A 420 -28.93 0.04 -7.47
C THR A 420 -28.15 1.23 -6.92
N GLY A 421 -26.82 1.24 -7.05
CA GLY A 421 -26.00 2.39 -6.66
C GLY A 421 -26.39 3.68 -7.41
N LEU A 422 -26.51 3.62 -8.74
CA LEU A 422 -26.91 4.79 -9.54
C LEU A 422 -28.30 5.31 -9.16
N LEU A 423 -29.26 4.41 -8.93
CA LEU A 423 -30.60 4.80 -8.46
C LEU A 423 -30.54 5.48 -7.08
N LEU A 424 -29.77 4.92 -6.14
CA LEU A 424 -29.60 5.52 -4.82
C LEU A 424 -28.90 6.90 -4.90
N LEU A 425 -27.92 7.08 -5.78
CA LEU A 425 -27.29 8.39 -6.01
C LEU A 425 -28.28 9.42 -6.56
N ALA A 426 -29.13 9.02 -7.51
CA ALA A 426 -30.14 9.91 -8.07
C ALA A 426 -31.16 10.35 -7.01
N ILE A 427 -31.58 9.43 -6.15
CA ILE A 427 -32.47 9.73 -5.02
C ILE A 427 -31.75 10.63 -4.01
N ALA A 428 -30.50 10.32 -3.65
CA ALA A 428 -29.70 11.13 -2.74
C ALA A 428 -29.59 12.59 -3.23
N ALA A 429 -29.23 12.78 -4.50
CA ALA A 429 -29.09 14.10 -5.10
C ALA A 429 -30.40 14.90 -5.11
N LEU A 430 -31.53 14.24 -5.37
CA LEU A 430 -32.84 14.89 -5.30
C LEU A 430 -33.19 15.31 -3.86
N VAL A 431 -32.96 14.44 -2.88
CA VAL A 431 -33.23 14.73 -1.47
C VAL A 431 -32.31 15.84 -0.97
N GLU A 432 -31.05 15.87 -1.40
CA GLU A 432 -30.10 16.94 -1.06
C GLU A 432 -30.57 18.28 -1.64
N ALA A 433 -30.90 18.32 -2.93
CA ALA A 433 -31.40 19.52 -3.60
C ALA A 433 -32.68 20.07 -2.94
N LEU A 434 -33.60 19.18 -2.53
CA LEU A 434 -34.79 19.57 -1.78
C LEU A 434 -34.43 20.13 -0.40
N THR A 435 -33.49 19.49 0.30
CA THR A 435 -33.04 19.93 1.63
C THR A 435 -32.43 21.34 1.56
N ILE A 436 -31.55 21.59 0.58
CA ILE A 436 -30.92 22.90 0.34
C ILE A 436 -31.93 24.00 0.00
N LYS A 437 -33.08 23.64 -0.59
CA LYS A 437 -34.11 24.60 -1.01
C LYS A 437 -35.16 24.90 0.05
N ILE A 438 -35.36 23.97 0.99
CA ILE A 438 -36.34 24.11 2.07
C ILE A 438 -35.72 24.80 3.30
N VAL A 439 -34.43 24.58 3.54
CA VAL A 439 -33.62 25.16 4.63
C VAL A 439 -32.82 26.34 4.13
#